data_AF-A0A6H5KA62-F1
#
_entry.id   AF-A0A6H5KA62-F1
#
_cell.length_a   1.000
_cell.length_b   1.000
_cell.length_c   1.000
_cell.angle_alpha   90.00
_cell.angle_beta   90.00
_cell.angle_gamma   90.00
#
_symmetry.space_group_name_H-M   'P 1'
#
loop_
_entity.id
_entity.type
_entity.pdbx_description
1 polymer ?
#
loop_
_entity_poly.entity_id
_entity_poly.type
_entity_poly.pdbx_seq_one_letter_code
_entity_poly.pdbx_strand_id
1 'polypeptide(L)'
;MLNLKRQASRIGRKLQEYKKVMMFHGDIDIPGVRRVLAQALKDGKSPIAMLGTLEAAFQGRYRARAHTQDDLDLAMLVLRVGGPSQLFSLSQALCLPSVTSVYVEMKKRHMSFAPCASLKYEILEPAVMANLQAVVEVYGGRSRLFQSQVDEIAQEKHARHYQNNDTILGLCAQCTGESNVYFKNINHVERLGGKLKKGEIHLGSEKARVQESAQPLSPRGVLQQLQGQPNVPLAVKMMQPVVSVAAADKSTFAGLDASPTMQAALEDMQVLASITEPLLDVLLTPEKTISELLRELARVAFLLLFVYRMNKTRFIPDQLYHDLQATIRVLFYVVLKSVGSATIRVLFYVVLKSVGSRGIVLTGKLEPCMDCMRAKGSRGRCRGGRERGRLSPSGVFTLFVYVLGRIQISEISEGVLLACCSCLSLVNS
;
A
#
# COMPACT_ATOMS: atom_id res chain seq x y z
N MET A 1 26.84 68.87 -18.16
CA MET A 1 25.83 68.09 -18.94
C MET A 1 26.38 66.92 -19.77
N LEU A 2 27.55 67.01 -20.40
CA LEU A 2 28.09 65.94 -21.27
C LEU A 2 28.33 64.58 -20.58
N ASN A 3 28.71 64.58 -19.30
CA ASN A 3 28.97 63.34 -18.55
C ASN A 3 27.68 62.53 -18.26
N LEU A 4 26.58 63.22 -17.91
CA LEU A 4 25.26 62.62 -17.71
C LEU A 4 24.73 61.93 -18.97
N LYS A 5 24.92 62.52 -20.16
CA LYS A 5 24.51 61.90 -21.43
C LYS A 5 25.29 60.61 -21.72
N ARG A 6 26.60 60.59 -21.44
CA ARG A 6 27.44 59.38 -21.60
C ARG A 6 27.05 58.30 -20.59
N GLN A 7 26.77 58.68 -19.35
CA GLN A 7 26.32 57.76 -18.31
C GLN A 7 24.93 57.16 -18.64
N ALA A 8 23.97 57.99 -19.06
CA ALA A 8 22.65 57.55 -19.50
C ALA A 8 22.74 56.60 -20.70
N SER A 9 23.60 56.90 -21.68
CA SER A 9 23.81 56.02 -22.83
C SER A 9 24.41 54.66 -22.43
N ARG A 10 25.38 54.65 -21.50
CA ARG A 10 25.96 53.40 -20.95
C ARG A 10 24.92 52.56 -20.21
N ILE A 11 24.07 53.19 -19.40
CA ILE A 11 22.97 52.52 -18.69
C ILE A 11 21.96 51.95 -19.68
N GLY A 12 21.58 52.72 -20.72
CA GLY A 12 20.64 52.27 -21.75
C GLY A 12 21.13 51.03 -22.51
N ARG A 13 22.42 50.98 -22.87
CA ARG A 13 23.02 49.79 -23.51
C ARG A 13 22.98 48.57 -22.59
N LYS A 14 23.39 48.72 -21.33
CA LYS A 14 23.33 47.63 -20.34
C LYS A 14 21.90 47.11 -20.18
N LEU A 15 20.90 48.00 -20.12
CA LEU A 15 19.50 47.64 -19.99
C LEU A 15 18.99 46.86 -21.22
N GLN A 16 19.39 47.25 -22.43
CA GLN A 16 19.07 46.49 -23.64
C GLN A 16 19.71 45.10 -23.67
N GLU A 17 20.96 44.97 -23.22
CA GLU A 17 21.63 43.67 -23.10
C GLU A 17 20.93 42.76 -22.08
N TYR A 18 20.57 43.29 -20.90
CA TYR A 18 19.76 42.56 -19.93
C TYR A 18 18.41 42.12 -20.52
N LYS A 19 17.74 42.99 -21.27
CA LYS A 19 16.47 42.65 -21.91
C LYS A 19 16.63 41.50 -22.91
N LYS A 20 17.70 41.49 -23.71
CA LYS A 20 17.98 40.38 -24.65
C LYS A 20 18.22 39.07 -23.92
N VAL A 21 19.01 39.07 -22.84
CA VAL A 21 19.26 37.88 -22.02
C VAL A 21 17.97 37.36 -21.39
N MET A 22 17.11 38.26 -20.88
CA MET A 22 15.83 37.90 -20.27
C MET A 22 14.79 37.38 -21.29
N MET A 23 14.78 37.92 -22.52
CA MET A 23 13.93 37.39 -23.59
C MET A 23 14.38 35.98 -24.00
N PHE A 24 15.68 35.78 -24.21
CA PHE A 24 16.24 34.45 -24.51
C PHE A 24 15.97 33.43 -23.41
N HIS A 25 15.96 33.87 -22.15
CA HIS A 25 15.60 33.05 -20.99
C HIS A 25 14.13 32.62 -20.98
N GLY A 26 13.23 33.41 -21.57
CA GLY A 26 11.80 33.10 -21.63
C GLY A 26 11.45 32.07 -22.70
N ASP A 27 12.21 32.02 -23.79
CA ASP A 27 11.86 31.23 -24.97
C ASP A 27 12.50 29.83 -24.99
N ILE A 28 13.57 29.60 -24.22
CA ILE A 28 14.34 28.35 -24.23
C ILE A 28 14.29 27.67 -22.86
N ASP A 29 13.45 26.64 -22.76
CA ASP A 29 13.34 25.81 -21.57
C ASP A 29 14.41 24.70 -21.55
N ILE A 30 15.67 25.10 -21.39
CA ILE A 30 16.76 24.17 -21.09
C ILE A 30 16.97 24.19 -19.56
N PRO A 31 16.65 23.10 -18.84
CA PRO A 31 16.65 23.06 -17.37
C PRO A 31 17.96 23.53 -16.71
N GLY A 32 19.11 23.40 -17.38
CA GLY A 32 20.41 23.90 -16.90
C GLY A 32 20.62 25.41 -17.07
N VAL A 33 20.23 25.97 -18.21
CA VAL A 33 20.51 27.38 -18.59
C VAL A 33 19.75 28.33 -17.68
N ARG A 34 18.48 28.03 -17.41
CA ARG A 34 17.61 28.82 -16.54
C ARG A 34 18.23 29.03 -15.16
N ARG A 35 18.77 27.96 -14.57
CA ARG A 35 19.39 27.96 -13.23
C ARG A 35 20.71 28.71 -13.19
N VAL A 36 21.57 28.53 -14.20
CA VAL A 36 22.84 29.26 -14.29
C VAL A 36 22.59 30.76 -14.39
N LEU A 37 21.63 31.17 -15.22
CA LEU A 37 21.24 32.58 -15.34
C LEU A 37 20.60 33.13 -14.07
N ALA A 38 19.68 32.39 -13.45
CA ALA A 38 19.05 32.80 -12.19
C ALA A 38 20.09 33.00 -11.07
N GLN A 39 21.06 32.09 -10.94
CA GLN A 39 22.14 32.22 -9.97
C GLN A 39 23.06 33.41 -10.31
N ALA A 40 23.44 33.58 -11.58
CA ALA A 40 24.25 34.71 -12.00
C ALA A 40 23.57 36.07 -11.77
N LEU A 41 22.24 36.13 -11.95
CA LEU A 41 21.41 37.31 -11.63
C LEU A 41 21.40 37.58 -10.13
N LYS A 42 21.20 36.53 -9.32
CA LYS A 42 21.24 36.61 -7.86
C LYS A 42 22.60 37.10 -7.34
N ASP A 43 23.68 36.73 -8.02
CA ASP A 43 25.05 37.18 -7.71
C ASP A 43 25.36 38.60 -8.24
N GLY A 44 24.41 39.28 -8.88
CA GLY A 44 24.59 40.64 -9.42
C GLY A 44 25.57 40.71 -10.61
N LYS A 45 25.77 39.61 -11.35
CA LYS A 45 26.71 39.57 -12.48
C LYS A 45 26.24 40.49 -13.63
N SER A 46 27.19 41.10 -14.32
CA SER A 46 26.92 41.82 -15.57
C SER A 46 26.50 40.86 -16.69
N PRO A 47 25.85 41.33 -17.78
CA PRO A 47 25.47 40.46 -18.89
C PRO A 47 26.65 39.71 -19.51
N ILE A 48 27.81 40.36 -19.63
CA ILE A 48 29.05 39.74 -20.12
C ILE A 48 29.52 38.62 -19.16
N ALA A 49 29.48 38.86 -17.85
CA ALA A 49 29.84 37.85 -16.86
C ALA A 49 28.83 36.69 -16.79
N MET A 50 27.55 36.93 -17.12
CA MET A 50 26.55 35.88 -17.26
C MET A 50 26.86 34.97 -18.44
N LEU A 51 27.20 35.54 -19.60
CA LEU A 51 27.64 34.78 -20.77
C LEU A 51 28.89 33.94 -20.45
N GLY A 52 29.89 34.52 -19.79
CA GLY A 52 31.06 33.76 -19.35
C GLY A 52 30.72 32.63 -18.36
N THR A 53 29.70 32.81 -17.50
CA THR A 53 29.22 31.75 -16.60
C THR A 53 28.49 30.64 -17.38
N LEU A 54 27.72 31.00 -18.41
CA LEU A 54 27.07 30.03 -19.31
C LEU A 54 28.08 29.24 -20.14
N GLU A 55 29.09 29.90 -20.71
CA GLU A 55 30.18 29.23 -21.43
C GLU A 55 30.95 28.28 -20.49
N ALA A 56 31.26 28.72 -19.27
CA ALA A 56 31.86 27.87 -18.26
C ALA A 56 30.95 26.68 -17.91
N ALA A 57 29.63 26.86 -17.87
CA ALA A 57 28.69 25.77 -17.61
C ALA A 57 28.63 24.77 -18.77
N PHE A 58 28.61 25.26 -20.01
CA PHE A 58 28.64 24.45 -21.23
C PHE A 58 29.93 23.61 -21.31
N GLN A 59 31.05 24.18 -20.90
CA GLN A 59 32.35 23.48 -20.81
C GLN A 59 32.45 22.58 -19.57
N GLY A 60 31.39 22.46 -18.76
CA GLY A 60 31.39 21.66 -17.52
C GLY A 60 32.22 22.24 -16.37
N ARG A 61 32.81 23.43 -16.54
CA ARG A 61 33.61 24.14 -15.51
C ARG A 61 32.75 24.80 -14.43
N TYR A 62 31.47 25.02 -14.71
CA TYR A 62 30.50 25.58 -13.76
C TYR A 62 29.24 24.70 -13.66
N ARG A 63 28.75 24.48 -12.43
CA ARG A 63 27.46 23.82 -12.17
C ARG A 63 26.65 24.65 -11.19
N ALA A 64 25.45 25.06 -11.60
CA ALA A 64 24.51 25.72 -10.71
C ALA A 64 24.08 24.76 -9.59
N ARG A 65 24.16 25.20 -8.33
CA ARG A 65 23.81 24.38 -7.15
C ARG A 65 22.36 24.56 -6.70
N ALA A 66 21.66 25.56 -7.21
CA ALA A 66 20.27 25.82 -6.87
C ALA A 66 19.36 24.96 -7.75
N HIS A 67 18.64 24.02 -7.14
CA HIS A 67 17.67 23.17 -7.82
C HIS A 67 16.25 23.63 -7.51
N THR A 68 15.36 23.55 -8.50
CA THR A 68 13.94 23.82 -8.27
C THR A 68 13.29 22.68 -7.50
N GLN A 69 12.06 22.92 -7.08
CA GLN A 69 11.24 21.90 -6.46
C GLN A 69 11.05 20.70 -7.40
N ASP A 70 10.69 20.99 -8.64
CA ASP A 70 10.45 19.98 -9.68
C ASP A 70 11.72 19.18 -10.02
N ASP A 71 12.89 19.82 -10.03
CA ASP A 71 14.18 19.13 -10.23
C ASP A 71 14.42 18.08 -9.13
N LEU A 72 14.12 18.43 -7.87
CA LEU A 72 14.27 17.54 -6.72
C LEU A 72 13.26 16.40 -6.78
N ASP A 73 12.02 16.68 -7.16
CA ASP A 73 10.96 15.66 -7.30
C ASP A 73 11.28 14.67 -8.43
N LEU A 74 11.74 15.17 -9.59
CA LEU A 74 12.19 14.34 -10.69
C LEU A 74 13.43 13.51 -10.31
N ALA A 75 14.41 14.10 -9.64
CA ALA A 75 15.58 13.38 -9.17
C ALA A 75 15.25 12.30 -8.13
N MET A 76 14.30 12.57 -7.22
CA MET A 76 13.77 11.56 -6.29
C MET A 76 13.06 10.42 -7.01
N LEU A 77 12.26 10.72 -8.04
CA LEU A 77 11.58 9.71 -8.85
C LEU A 77 12.60 8.83 -9.56
N VAL A 78 13.59 9.44 -10.23
CA VAL A 78 14.67 8.72 -10.90
C VAL A 78 15.46 7.85 -9.91
N LEU A 79 15.80 8.37 -8.72
CA LEU A 79 16.50 7.60 -7.69
C LEU A 79 15.69 6.38 -7.23
N ARG A 80 14.36 6.51 -7.12
CA ARG A 80 13.48 5.42 -6.67
C ARG A 80 13.24 4.35 -7.73
N VAL A 81 13.09 4.76 -9.00
CA VAL A 81 12.81 3.84 -10.12
C VAL A 81 14.11 3.22 -10.66
N GLY A 82 15.16 4.03 -10.75
CA GLY A 82 16.41 3.72 -11.44
C GLY A 82 17.63 3.50 -10.58
N GLY A 83 17.52 3.78 -9.28
CA GLY A 83 18.63 3.74 -8.36
C GLY A 83 19.68 4.85 -8.59
N PRO A 84 20.79 4.81 -7.81
CA PRO A 84 21.81 5.84 -7.83
C PRO A 84 22.54 5.98 -9.17
N SER A 85 22.72 4.89 -9.91
CA SER A 85 23.44 4.89 -11.20
C SER A 85 22.66 5.64 -12.30
N GLN A 86 21.34 5.40 -12.39
CA GLN A 86 20.50 6.13 -13.33
C GLN A 86 20.41 7.61 -12.96
N LEU A 87 20.26 7.93 -11.67
CA LEU A 87 20.29 9.32 -11.22
C LEU A 87 21.64 9.98 -11.53
N PHE A 88 22.76 9.29 -11.33
CA PHE A 88 24.06 9.82 -11.69
C PHE A 88 24.14 10.17 -13.18
N SER A 89 23.73 9.25 -14.06
CA SER A 89 23.72 9.47 -15.51
C SER A 89 22.83 10.66 -15.91
N LEU A 90 21.61 10.72 -15.39
CA LEU A 90 20.68 11.82 -15.66
C LEU A 90 21.08 13.13 -14.98
N SER A 91 21.82 13.09 -13.88
CA SER A 91 22.39 14.30 -13.26
C SER A 91 23.45 14.94 -14.16
N GLN A 92 24.20 14.15 -14.95
CA GLN A 92 25.13 14.70 -15.94
C GLN A 92 24.38 15.26 -17.16
N ALA A 93 23.38 14.53 -17.66
CA ALA A 93 22.68 14.90 -18.90
C ALA A 93 21.68 16.06 -18.72
N LEU A 94 20.93 16.06 -17.63
CA LEU A 94 19.81 16.99 -17.37
C LEU A 94 20.12 17.98 -16.25
N CYS A 95 21.35 17.97 -15.73
CA CYS A 95 21.76 18.79 -14.60
C CYS A 95 20.86 18.57 -13.36
N LEU A 96 20.37 17.35 -13.13
CA LEU A 96 19.59 17.02 -11.93
C LEU A 96 20.44 17.10 -10.65
N PRO A 97 19.82 17.29 -9.47
CA PRO A 97 20.51 17.21 -8.20
C PRO A 97 21.30 15.91 -8.03
N SER A 98 22.44 16.01 -7.35
CA SER A 98 23.25 14.85 -6.99
C SER A 98 22.52 13.91 -6.04
N VAL A 99 22.92 12.64 -6.01
CA VAL A 99 22.39 11.64 -5.07
C VAL A 99 22.42 12.14 -3.62
N THR A 100 23.51 12.78 -3.18
CA THR A 100 23.64 13.35 -1.84
C THR A 100 22.63 14.48 -1.59
N SER A 101 22.46 15.39 -2.56
CA SER A 101 21.47 16.48 -2.48
C SER A 101 20.05 15.92 -2.36
N VAL A 102 19.74 14.89 -3.15
CA VAL A 102 18.46 14.19 -3.09
C VAL A 102 18.25 13.52 -1.73
N TYR A 103 19.24 12.84 -1.16
CA TYR A 103 19.10 12.22 0.17
C TYR A 103 18.85 13.24 1.28
N VAL A 104 19.55 14.38 1.26
CA VAL A 104 19.32 15.47 2.23
C VAL A 104 17.89 15.99 2.11
N GLU A 105 17.40 16.18 0.89
CA GLU A 105 16.05 16.68 0.67
C GLU A 105 14.99 15.62 1.00
N MET A 106 15.23 14.36 0.63
CA MET A 106 14.40 13.23 1.03
C MET A 106 14.29 13.19 2.54
N LYS A 107 15.38 13.34 3.31
CA LYS A 107 15.33 13.33 4.78
C LYS A 107 14.40 14.41 5.36
N LYS A 108 14.29 15.58 4.71
CA LYS A 108 13.38 16.65 5.15
C LYS A 108 11.91 16.35 4.85
N ARG A 109 11.64 15.61 3.78
CA ARG A 109 10.28 15.34 3.28
C ARG A 109 9.78 13.95 3.57
N HIS A 110 10.67 13.06 3.99
CA HIS A 110 10.33 11.69 4.25
C HIS A 110 9.34 11.70 5.40
N MET A 111 8.20 11.05 5.18
CA MET A 111 7.34 10.65 6.29
C MET A 111 8.19 9.78 7.21
N SER A 112 8.52 10.30 8.39
CA SER A 112 9.24 9.51 9.38
C SER A 112 8.26 8.50 9.95
N PHE A 113 8.45 7.23 9.62
CA PHE A 113 7.73 6.18 10.31
C PHE A 113 8.46 5.87 11.62
N ALA A 114 7.71 5.85 12.72
CA ALA A 114 8.16 5.34 13.99
C ALA A 114 8.17 3.79 13.90
N PRO A 115 9.35 3.13 13.88
CA PRO A 115 9.38 1.69 14.00
C PRO A 115 8.95 1.30 15.41
N CYS A 116 8.16 0.23 15.51
CA CYS A 116 7.76 -0.31 16.81
C CYS A 116 8.63 -1.52 17.16
N ALA A 117 9.47 -1.38 18.19
CA ALA A 117 10.35 -2.47 18.65
C ALA A 117 9.69 -3.38 19.71
N SER A 118 8.45 -3.10 20.11
CA SER A 118 7.77 -3.76 21.24
C SER A 118 6.31 -4.09 20.92
N LEU A 119 5.79 -5.13 21.57
CA LEU A 119 4.36 -5.47 21.59
C LEU A 119 3.58 -4.73 22.68
N LYS A 120 4.29 -3.95 23.50
CA LYS A 120 3.75 -3.01 24.48
C LYS A 120 2.59 -2.20 23.91
N TYR A 121 1.35 -2.32 24.38
CA TYR A 121 0.26 -1.46 23.89
C TYR A 121 0.63 0.02 24.05
N GLU A 122 1.25 0.37 25.19
CA GLU A 122 1.69 1.72 25.52
C GLU A 122 2.80 2.26 24.59
N ILE A 123 3.51 1.39 23.87
CA ILE A 123 4.56 1.76 22.90
C ILE A 123 4.01 1.65 21.47
N LEU A 124 3.19 0.64 21.22
CA LEU A 124 2.64 0.30 19.92
C LEU A 124 1.57 1.30 19.48
N GLU A 125 0.61 1.62 20.34
CA GLU A 125 -0.47 2.55 19.99
C GLU A 125 0.09 3.92 19.59
N PRO A 126 0.98 4.57 20.37
CA PRO A 126 1.55 5.86 19.94
C PRO A 126 2.33 5.78 18.63
N ALA A 127 3.09 4.71 18.40
CA ALA A 127 3.83 4.52 17.16
C ALA A 127 2.90 4.34 15.95
N VAL A 128 1.85 3.53 16.09
CA VAL A 128 0.84 3.33 15.04
C VAL A 128 0.08 4.63 14.78
N MET A 129 -0.35 5.34 15.83
CA MET A 129 -1.07 6.60 15.69
C MET A 129 -0.21 7.69 15.06
N ALA A 130 1.07 7.80 15.43
CA ALA A 130 2.01 8.72 14.80
C ALA A 130 2.19 8.42 13.30
N ASN A 131 2.31 7.13 12.96
CA ASN A 131 2.42 6.70 11.56
C ASN A 131 1.15 6.99 10.76
N LEU A 132 -0.03 6.72 11.34
CA LEU A 132 -1.32 7.04 10.71
C LEU A 132 -1.50 8.54 10.53
N GLN A 133 -1.13 9.33 11.55
CA GLN A 133 -1.20 10.79 11.49
C GLN A 133 -0.29 11.36 10.40
N ALA A 134 0.96 10.87 10.30
CA ALA A 134 1.87 11.27 9.23
C ALA A 134 1.27 11.03 7.83
N VAL A 135 0.54 9.92 7.64
CA VAL A 135 -0.17 9.63 6.38
C VAL A 135 -1.35 10.58 6.17
N VAL A 136 -2.15 10.84 7.20
CA VAL A 136 -3.31 11.75 7.12
C VAL A 136 -2.89 13.18 6.80
N GLU A 137 -1.80 13.65 7.39
CA GLU A 137 -1.24 14.99 7.17
C GLU A 137 -0.85 15.22 5.71
N VAL A 138 -0.30 14.20 5.03
CA VAL A 138 0.00 14.27 3.58
C VAL A 138 -1.24 14.60 2.73
N TYR A 139 -2.44 14.26 3.21
CA TYR A 139 -3.69 14.53 2.49
C TYR A 139 -4.38 15.83 2.90
N GLY A 140 -3.77 16.65 3.76
CA GLY A 140 -4.23 18.00 4.10
C GLY A 140 -5.57 18.02 4.83
N GLY A 141 -5.83 17.04 5.70
CA GLY A 141 -7.01 17.02 6.58
C GLY A 141 -8.36 16.83 5.87
N ARG A 142 -8.38 16.53 4.57
CA ARG A 142 -9.64 16.22 3.87
C ARG A 142 -10.17 14.87 4.34
N SER A 143 -11.46 14.81 4.68
CA SER A 143 -12.12 13.53 5.02
C SER A 143 -12.02 12.59 3.83
N ARG A 144 -11.41 11.42 4.06
CA ARG A 144 -11.22 10.37 3.07
C ARG A 144 -11.48 9.03 3.73
N LEU A 145 -12.02 8.10 2.93
CA LEU A 145 -12.09 6.71 3.33
C LEU A 145 -10.68 6.10 3.20
N PHE A 146 -10.22 5.44 4.26
CA PHE A 146 -8.96 4.73 4.28
C PHE A 146 -9.24 3.24 4.53
N GLN A 147 -8.67 2.35 3.70
CA GLN A 147 -8.80 0.90 3.86
C GLN A 147 -7.45 0.29 4.21
N SER A 148 -7.18 0.09 5.50
CA SER A 148 -5.96 -0.58 5.91
C SER A 148 -5.99 -2.07 5.56
N GLN A 149 -5.03 -2.55 4.77
CA GLN A 149 -4.76 -3.98 4.60
C GLN A 149 -3.44 -4.29 5.31
N VAL A 150 -3.42 -5.41 6.03
CA VAL A 150 -2.28 -5.83 6.86
C VAL A 150 -1.90 -7.20 6.37
N ASP A 151 -0.64 -7.35 5.99
CA ASP A 151 -0.10 -8.64 5.57
C ASP A 151 1.32 -8.83 6.08
N GLU A 152 1.74 -10.09 6.19
CA GLU A 152 3.09 -10.43 6.60
C GLU A 152 4.00 -10.45 5.37
N ILE A 153 5.23 -9.95 5.51
CA ILE A 153 6.25 -10.09 4.45
C ILE A 153 7.45 -10.84 5.02
N ALA A 154 7.88 -11.85 4.28
CA ALA A 154 9.17 -12.50 4.44
C ALA A 154 10.31 -11.47 4.46
N GLN A 155 10.94 -11.29 5.62
CA GLN A 155 12.14 -10.46 5.74
C GLN A 155 13.35 -11.32 6.09
N GLU A 156 14.53 -10.90 5.61
CA GLU A 156 15.79 -11.47 6.04
C GLU A 156 15.97 -11.29 7.55
N LYS A 157 16.36 -12.36 8.24
CA LYS A 157 16.53 -12.35 9.69
C LYS A 157 17.81 -11.60 10.06
N HIS A 158 17.70 -10.32 10.38
CA HIS A 158 18.83 -9.52 10.85
C HIS A 158 18.43 -8.53 11.95
N ALA A 159 19.24 -8.49 13.02
CA ALA A 159 19.17 -7.41 13.98
C ALA A 159 19.90 -6.17 13.44
N ARG A 160 19.31 -4.98 13.56
CA ARG A 160 19.89 -3.71 13.08
C ARG A 160 19.77 -2.61 14.13
N HIS A 161 20.80 -1.80 14.28
CA HIS A 161 20.75 -0.62 15.12
C HIS A 161 20.04 0.53 14.37
N TYR A 162 18.98 1.06 14.97
CA TYR A 162 18.23 2.21 14.49
C TYR A 162 18.63 3.45 15.28
N GLN A 163 19.45 4.29 14.65
CA GLN A 163 20.11 5.43 15.26
C GLN A 163 19.16 6.53 15.75
N ASN A 164 17.95 6.63 15.20
CA ASN A 164 17.06 7.76 15.51
C ASN A 164 16.51 7.71 16.95
N ASN A 165 16.45 6.53 17.56
CA ASN A 165 15.96 6.35 18.93
C ASN A 165 16.82 5.35 19.73
N ASP A 166 18.03 5.06 19.24
CA ASP A 166 18.94 4.06 19.77
C ASP A 166 18.24 2.72 20.08
N THR A 167 17.46 2.19 19.14
CA THR A 167 16.81 0.87 19.29
C THR A 167 17.46 -0.18 18.40
N ILE A 168 17.37 -1.44 18.83
CA ILE A 168 17.80 -2.62 18.09
C ILE A 168 16.55 -3.26 17.50
N LEU A 169 16.39 -3.11 16.19
CA LEU A 169 15.30 -3.68 15.40
C LEU A 169 15.64 -5.10 14.95
N GLY A 170 14.64 -5.85 14.51
CA GLY A 170 14.82 -7.19 13.93
C GLY A 170 14.94 -8.32 14.96
N LEU A 171 14.71 -8.04 16.25
CA LEU A 171 14.56 -9.04 17.29
C LEU A 171 13.08 -9.44 17.44
N CYS A 172 12.81 -10.69 17.80
CA CYS A 172 11.46 -11.17 18.09
C CYS A 172 10.94 -10.46 19.33
N ALA A 173 9.90 -9.63 19.18
CA ALA A 173 9.36 -8.84 20.29
C ALA A 173 8.74 -9.68 21.41
N GLN A 174 8.30 -10.91 21.12
CA GLN A 174 7.77 -11.84 22.13
C GLN A 174 8.86 -12.36 23.08
N CYS A 175 10.03 -12.69 22.54
CA CYS A 175 11.11 -13.30 23.33
C CYS A 175 12.04 -12.26 23.96
N THR A 176 12.18 -11.08 23.33
CA THR A 176 13.24 -10.13 23.69
C THR A 176 12.93 -9.35 24.97
N GLY A 177 11.67 -9.04 25.26
CA GLY A 177 11.29 -8.16 26.37
C GLY A 177 11.77 -6.71 26.18
N GLU A 178 11.19 -5.74 26.90
CA GLU A 178 11.40 -4.31 26.65
C GLU A 178 12.79 -3.77 26.98
N SER A 179 13.39 -4.22 28.08
CA SER A 179 14.66 -3.66 28.56
C SER A 179 15.85 -3.98 27.64
N ASN A 180 15.62 -4.87 26.68
CA ASN A 180 16.62 -5.48 25.81
C ASN A 180 16.61 -4.89 24.38
N VAL A 181 15.67 -4.00 24.03
CA VAL A 181 15.61 -3.43 22.68
C VAL A 181 16.34 -2.09 22.52
N TYR A 182 16.74 -1.43 23.60
CA TYR A 182 17.47 -0.15 23.51
C TYR A 182 18.97 -0.36 23.51
N PHE A 183 19.68 0.22 22.54
CA PHE A 183 21.12 0.30 22.54
C PHE A 183 21.59 1.20 23.71
N LYS A 184 22.35 0.61 24.64
CA LYS A 184 22.89 1.33 25.80
C LYS A 184 24.41 1.49 25.68
N ASN A 185 25.08 0.41 25.28
CA ASN A 185 26.52 0.32 25.08
C ASN A 185 26.85 -1.02 24.38
N ILE A 186 28.12 -1.20 24.01
CA ILE A 186 28.58 -2.41 23.33
C ILE A 186 28.35 -3.70 24.15
N ASN A 187 28.57 -3.64 25.47
CA ASN A 187 28.32 -4.78 26.38
C ASN A 187 26.85 -5.21 26.39
N HIS A 188 25.91 -4.29 26.16
CA HIS A 188 24.51 -4.64 25.99
C HIS A 188 24.29 -5.46 24.71
N VAL A 189 24.87 -5.04 23.59
CA VAL A 189 24.79 -5.77 22.32
C VAL A 189 25.43 -7.15 22.42
N GLU A 190 26.58 -7.27 23.07
CA GLU A 190 27.24 -8.56 23.29
C GLU A 190 26.37 -9.51 24.13
N ARG A 191 25.70 -9.00 25.17
CA ARG A 191 24.74 -9.79 25.95
C ARG A 191 23.57 -10.26 25.11
N LEU A 192 23.00 -9.41 24.25
CA LEU A 192 21.95 -9.81 23.32
C LEU A 192 22.44 -10.86 22.33
N GLY A 193 23.66 -10.71 21.80
CA GLY A 193 24.32 -11.71 20.96
C GLY A 193 24.50 -13.04 21.68
N GLY A 194 24.88 -13.02 22.96
CA GLY A 194 24.95 -14.20 23.82
C GLY A 194 23.60 -14.89 24.01
N LYS A 195 22.53 -14.13 24.29
CA LYS A 195 21.16 -14.65 24.39
C LYS A 195 20.67 -15.25 23.07
N LEU A 196 20.99 -14.61 21.95
CA LEU A 196 20.63 -15.10 20.62
C LEU A 196 21.32 -16.43 20.32
N LYS A 197 22.62 -16.55 20.64
CA LYS A 197 23.39 -17.82 20.49
C LYS A 197 22.85 -18.94 21.36
N LYS A 198 22.33 -18.62 22.55
CA LYS A 198 21.71 -19.59 23.47
C LYS A 198 20.27 -19.96 23.10
N GLY A 199 19.65 -19.29 22.13
CA GLY A 199 18.23 -19.48 21.78
C GLY A 199 17.25 -18.90 22.81
N GLU A 200 17.71 -18.01 23.70
CA GLU A 200 16.84 -17.33 24.68
C GLU A 200 15.99 -16.23 24.01
N ILE A 201 16.54 -15.63 22.95
CA ILE A 201 15.83 -14.69 22.06
C ILE A 201 16.02 -15.14 20.61
N HIS A 202 15.17 -14.66 19.72
CA HIS A 202 15.20 -15.01 18.30
C HIS A 202 15.25 -13.74 17.45
N LEU A 203 15.80 -13.85 16.24
CA LEU A 203 15.58 -12.84 15.21
C LEU A 203 14.11 -12.90 14.76
N GLY A 204 13.53 -11.75 14.43
CA GLY A 204 12.21 -11.69 13.82
C GLY A 204 12.21 -12.51 12.52
N SER A 205 11.31 -13.50 12.42
CA SER A 205 11.16 -14.27 11.20
C SER A 205 9.75 -14.77 10.99
N GLU A 206 9.39 -14.94 9.72
CA GLU A 206 8.05 -15.32 9.25
C GLU A 206 7.69 -16.79 9.52
N LYS A 207 8.67 -17.72 9.54
CA LYS A 207 8.42 -19.16 9.78
C LYS A 207 8.56 -19.50 11.28
N ALA A 208 7.51 -19.93 11.97
CA ALA A 208 6.81 -21.22 11.85
C ALA A 208 7.75 -22.40 12.07
N ARG A 209 7.44 -23.24 13.07
CA ARG A 209 7.99 -24.59 13.23
C ARG A 209 7.74 -25.37 11.93
N VAL A 210 8.73 -25.43 11.05
CA VAL A 210 8.75 -26.40 9.95
C VAL A 210 9.92 -27.31 10.26
N GLN A 211 9.61 -28.53 10.72
CA GLN A 211 10.56 -29.63 10.73
C GLN A 211 10.96 -29.90 9.28
N GLU A 212 12.23 -29.69 9.00
CA GLU A 212 12.85 -29.93 7.72
C GLU A 212 13.09 -31.44 7.58
N SER A 213 12.34 -32.10 6.71
CA SER A 213 12.71 -33.43 6.20
C SER A 213 12.54 -33.40 4.68
N ALA A 214 13.67 -33.49 3.98
CA ALA A 214 13.73 -33.53 2.53
C ALA A 214 13.72 -34.98 2.05
N GLN A 215 12.80 -35.31 1.15
CA GLN A 215 12.83 -36.54 0.35
C GLN A 215 12.73 -36.18 -1.15
N PRO A 216 13.26 -37.04 -2.05
CA PRO A 216 13.38 -36.73 -3.48
C PRO A 216 12.06 -36.92 -4.25
N LEU A 217 11.89 -36.15 -5.32
CA LEU A 217 10.60 -35.86 -5.97
C LEU A 217 10.29 -36.77 -7.18
N SER A 218 9.04 -37.25 -7.20
CA SER A 218 8.34 -37.95 -8.30
C SER A 218 7.41 -36.98 -9.06
N PRO A 219 6.56 -37.40 -10.02
CA PRO A 219 5.57 -36.55 -10.72
C PRO A 219 4.60 -35.74 -9.83
N ARG A 220 4.56 -36.02 -8.51
CA ARG A 220 4.04 -35.09 -7.49
C ARG A 220 4.73 -33.72 -7.48
N GLY A 221 5.90 -33.57 -8.10
CA GLY A 221 6.69 -32.35 -8.14
C GLY A 221 5.99 -31.15 -8.80
N VAL A 222 5.06 -31.38 -9.73
CA VAL A 222 4.25 -30.30 -10.33
C VAL A 222 3.20 -29.78 -9.34
N LEU A 223 2.55 -30.69 -8.59
CA LEU A 223 1.66 -30.31 -7.48
C LEU A 223 2.43 -29.68 -6.31
N GLN A 224 3.69 -30.06 -6.12
CA GLN A 224 4.54 -29.55 -5.04
C GLN A 224 5.19 -28.20 -5.38
N GLN A 225 5.46 -27.91 -6.66
CA GLN A 225 5.79 -26.56 -7.13
C GLN A 225 4.61 -25.59 -6.97
N LEU A 226 3.37 -26.07 -7.10
CA LEU A 226 2.17 -25.29 -6.76
C LEU A 226 2.01 -25.04 -5.24
N GLN A 227 2.64 -25.84 -4.38
CA GLN A 227 2.55 -25.70 -2.92
C GLN A 227 3.56 -24.71 -2.33
N GLY A 228 4.51 -24.19 -3.11
CA GLY A 228 5.60 -23.35 -2.59
C GLY A 228 5.32 -21.85 -2.57
N GLN A 229 4.55 -21.33 -3.54
CA GLN A 229 4.28 -19.90 -3.67
C GLN A 229 2.88 -19.65 -4.24
N PRO A 230 2.08 -18.75 -3.63
CA PRO A 230 0.79 -18.36 -4.19
C PRO A 230 1.00 -17.71 -5.57
N ASN A 231 0.60 -18.40 -6.63
CA ASN A 231 0.64 -17.89 -8.00
C ASN A 231 -0.78 -17.53 -8.45
N VAL A 232 -1.22 -16.33 -8.05
CA VAL A 232 -2.58 -15.83 -8.38
C VAL A 232 -2.85 -15.84 -9.89
N PRO A 233 -1.95 -15.38 -10.78
CA PRO A 233 -2.17 -15.47 -12.22
C PRO A 233 -2.40 -16.91 -12.72
N LEU A 234 -1.69 -17.89 -12.16
CA LEU A 234 -1.88 -19.30 -12.51
C LEU A 234 -3.23 -19.82 -11.99
N ALA A 235 -3.62 -19.48 -10.76
CA ALA A 235 -4.93 -19.85 -10.22
C ALA A 235 -6.07 -19.29 -11.10
N VAL A 236 -5.97 -18.03 -11.53
CA VAL A 236 -6.91 -17.42 -12.48
C VAL A 236 -6.94 -18.20 -13.81
N LYS A 237 -5.77 -18.52 -14.38
CA LYS A 237 -5.68 -19.31 -15.61
C LYS A 237 -6.25 -20.72 -15.48
N MET A 238 -6.21 -21.31 -14.28
CA MET A 238 -6.82 -22.62 -14.01
C MET A 238 -8.35 -22.53 -13.84
N MET A 239 -8.86 -21.41 -13.34
CA MET A 239 -10.29 -21.17 -13.16
C MET A 239 -11.02 -20.81 -14.46
N GLN A 240 -10.35 -20.15 -15.41
CA GLN A 240 -10.94 -19.74 -16.70
C GLN A 240 -11.46 -20.92 -17.57
N PRO A 241 -10.74 -22.06 -17.69
CA PRO A 241 -11.25 -23.24 -18.37
C PRO A 241 -12.50 -23.82 -17.74
N VAL A 242 -12.62 -23.80 -16.40
CA VAL A 242 -13.82 -24.29 -15.70
C VAL A 242 -15.05 -23.49 -16.12
N VAL A 243 -14.91 -22.16 -16.17
CA VAL A 243 -15.98 -21.26 -16.66
C VAL A 243 -16.28 -21.54 -18.14
N SER A 244 -15.26 -21.73 -18.97
CA SER A 244 -15.42 -21.99 -20.41
C SER A 244 -16.12 -23.32 -20.69
N VAL A 245 -15.77 -24.37 -19.94
CA VAL A 245 -16.38 -25.72 -20.04
C VAL A 245 -17.84 -25.68 -19.60
N ALA A 246 -18.16 -24.95 -18.52
CA ALA A 246 -19.53 -24.82 -18.05
C ALA A 246 -20.43 -24.00 -18.99
N ALA A 247 -19.85 -23.04 -19.73
CA ALA A 247 -20.56 -22.25 -20.74
C ALA A 247 -20.72 -22.97 -22.09
N ALA A 248 -19.96 -24.05 -22.33
CA ALA A 248 -20.06 -24.82 -23.56
C ALA A 248 -21.44 -25.51 -23.64
N ASP A 249 -22.06 -25.46 -24.83
CA ASP A 249 -23.34 -26.12 -25.05
C ASP A 249 -23.21 -27.64 -24.84
N LYS A 250 -24.26 -28.28 -24.33
CA LYS A 250 -24.27 -29.74 -24.07
C LYS A 250 -23.97 -30.54 -25.34
N SER A 251 -24.31 -29.99 -26.51
CA SER A 251 -23.99 -30.59 -27.82
C SER A 251 -22.49 -30.72 -28.06
N THR A 252 -21.66 -29.85 -27.48
CA THR A 252 -20.19 -29.88 -27.56
C THR A 252 -19.62 -31.20 -27.01
N PHE A 253 -20.37 -31.86 -26.11
CA PHE A 253 -19.97 -33.11 -25.48
C PHE A 253 -20.76 -34.33 -26.01
N ALA A 254 -21.66 -34.16 -26.98
CA ALA A 254 -22.56 -35.21 -27.46
C ALA A 254 -21.87 -36.39 -28.17
N GLY A 255 -20.58 -36.26 -28.51
CA GLY A 255 -19.76 -37.32 -29.12
C GLY A 255 -18.78 -38.01 -28.17
N LEU A 256 -18.69 -37.56 -26.91
CA LEU A 256 -17.96 -38.29 -25.89
C LEU A 256 -18.95 -39.27 -25.27
N ASP A 257 -18.63 -40.57 -25.26
CA ASP A 257 -19.38 -41.58 -24.51
C ASP A 257 -19.38 -41.17 -23.04
N ALA A 258 -20.37 -40.39 -22.65
CA ALA A 258 -20.46 -39.79 -21.33
C ALA A 258 -20.81 -40.90 -20.35
N SER A 259 -19.77 -41.57 -19.85
CA SER A 259 -19.92 -42.42 -18.69
C SER A 259 -20.66 -41.61 -17.60
N PRO A 260 -21.50 -42.26 -16.77
CA PRO A 260 -22.17 -41.58 -15.66
C PRO A 260 -21.22 -40.75 -14.79
N THR A 261 -19.96 -41.19 -14.68
CA THR A 261 -18.88 -40.47 -13.99
C THR A 261 -18.51 -39.15 -14.66
N MET A 262 -18.42 -39.11 -15.99
CA MET A 262 -18.10 -37.89 -16.72
C MET A 262 -19.25 -36.88 -16.68
N GLN A 263 -20.50 -37.37 -16.72
CA GLN A 263 -21.67 -36.52 -16.56
C GLN A 263 -21.73 -35.89 -15.16
N ALA A 264 -21.50 -36.68 -14.10
CA ALA A 264 -21.41 -36.16 -12.73
C ALA A 264 -20.28 -35.12 -12.58
N ALA A 265 -19.11 -35.38 -13.17
CA ALA A 265 -18.01 -34.41 -13.16
C ALA A 265 -18.35 -33.10 -13.89
N LEU A 266 -19.12 -33.16 -14.99
CA LEU A 266 -19.58 -31.97 -15.71
C LEU A 266 -20.57 -31.16 -14.87
N GLU A 267 -21.50 -31.82 -14.18
CA GLU A 267 -22.44 -31.18 -13.25
C GLU A 267 -21.70 -30.49 -12.10
N ASP A 268 -20.69 -31.15 -11.51
CA ASP A 268 -19.83 -30.56 -10.49
C ASP A 268 -19.06 -29.34 -11.02
N MET A 269 -18.53 -29.41 -12.25
CA MET A 269 -17.85 -28.28 -12.90
C MET A 269 -18.81 -27.11 -13.16
N GLN A 270 -20.07 -27.37 -13.52
CA GLN A 270 -21.09 -26.33 -13.71
C GLN A 270 -21.41 -25.62 -12.39
N VAL A 271 -21.53 -26.37 -11.28
CA VAL A 271 -21.70 -25.78 -9.94
C VAL A 271 -20.49 -24.92 -9.58
N LEU A 272 -19.27 -25.43 -9.79
CA LEU A 272 -18.05 -24.66 -9.51
C LEU A 272 -17.94 -23.40 -10.38
N ALA A 273 -18.26 -23.50 -11.67
CA ALA A 273 -18.28 -22.37 -12.60
C ALA A 273 -19.29 -21.30 -12.18
N SER A 274 -20.47 -21.68 -11.69
CA SER A 274 -21.51 -20.74 -11.25
C SER A 274 -21.05 -19.81 -10.11
N ILE A 275 -20.07 -20.26 -9.31
CA ILE A 275 -19.42 -19.49 -8.25
C ILE A 275 -18.19 -18.74 -8.78
N THR A 276 -17.41 -19.42 -9.63
CA THR A 276 -16.10 -18.93 -10.08
C THR A 276 -16.21 -17.84 -11.13
N GLU A 277 -17.16 -17.94 -12.06
CA GLU A 277 -17.43 -16.95 -13.10
C GLU A 277 -17.67 -15.55 -12.51
N PRO A 278 -18.67 -15.33 -11.64
CA PRO A 278 -18.91 -14.01 -11.08
C PRO A 278 -17.75 -13.50 -10.22
N LEU A 279 -17.00 -14.39 -9.56
CA LEU A 279 -15.80 -14.02 -8.81
C LEU A 279 -14.68 -13.53 -9.72
N LEU A 280 -14.40 -14.24 -10.82
CA LEU A 280 -13.40 -13.84 -11.81
C LEU A 280 -13.80 -12.55 -12.50
N ASP A 281 -15.07 -12.41 -12.87
CA ASP A 281 -15.57 -11.24 -13.57
C ASP A 281 -15.45 -9.98 -12.70
N VAL A 282 -15.67 -10.09 -11.39
CA VAL A 282 -15.39 -9.02 -10.42
C VAL A 282 -13.91 -8.66 -10.35
N LEU A 283 -13.02 -9.64 -10.45
CA LEU A 283 -11.57 -9.43 -10.31
C LEU A 283 -10.89 -8.94 -11.59
N LEU A 284 -11.43 -9.31 -12.76
CA LEU A 284 -10.78 -9.13 -14.06
C LEU A 284 -11.41 -8.04 -14.92
N THR A 285 -12.62 -7.59 -14.60
CA THR A 285 -13.37 -6.61 -15.41
C THR A 285 -13.48 -5.26 -14.66
N PRO A 286 -12.44 -4.40 -14.69
CA PRO A 286 -12.42 -3.14 -13.96
C PRO A 286 -13.44 -2.11 -14.45
N GLU A 287 -14.08 -2.34 -15.59
CA GLU A 287 -15.07 -1.44 -16.21
C GLU A 287 -16.47 -1.54 -15.59
N LYS A 288 -16.71 -2.53 -14.72
CA LYS A 288 -18.03 -2.72 -14.11
C LYS A 288 -18.47 -1.54 -13.26
N THR A 289 -19.75 -1.22 -13.36
CA THR A 289 -20.37 -0.29 -12.41
C THR A 289 -20.41 -0.90 -11.02
N ILE A 290 -20.46 -0.05 -9.99
CA ILE A 290 -20.55 -0.52 -8.59
C ILE A 290 -21.83 -1.35 -8.36
N SER A 291 -22.93 -1.02 -9.05
CA SER A 291 -24.17 -1.80 -8.96
C SER A 291 -23.99 -3.22 -9.50
N GLU A 292 -23.34 -3.38 -10.65
CA GLU A 292 -23.04 -4.69 -11.24
C GLU A 292 -22.07 -5.49 -10.38
N LEU A 293 -21.02 -4.83 -9.87
CA LEU A 293 -20.07 -5.41 -8.93
C LEU A 293 -20.77 -5.99 -7.69
N LEU A 294 -21.65 -5.20 -7.05
CA LEU A 294 -22.39 -5.66 -5.88
C LEU A 294 -23.37 -6.80 -6.22
N ARG A 295 -24.00 -6.77 -7.40
CA ARG A 295 -24.89 -7.85 -7.86
C ARG A 295 -24.14 -9.18 -7.99
N GLU A 296 -22.97 -9.18 -8.63
CA GLU A 296 -22.17 -10.40 -8.76
C GLU A 296 -21.64 -10.90 -7.41
N LEU A 297 -21.18 -10.00 -6.54
CA LEU A 297 -20.74 -10.38 -5.20
C LEU A 297 -21.88 -10.95 -4.35
N ALA A 298 -23.09 -10.42 -4.47
CA ALA A 298 -24.27 -10.99 -3.83
C ALA A 298 -24.55 -12.41 -4.37
N ARG A 299 -24.52 -12.60 -5.69
CA ARG A 299 -24.68 -13.91 -6.34
C ARG A 299 -23.66 -14.91 -5.80
N VAL A 300 -22.38 -14.54 -5.71
CA VAL A 300 -21.31 -15.37 -5.11
C VAL A 300 -21.63 -15.71 -3.66
N ALA A 301 -22.02 -14.73 -2.84
CA ALA A 301 -22.32 -14.95 -1.42
C ALA A 301 -23.46 -15.97 -1.22
N PHE A 302 -24.55 -15.86 -2.01
CA PHE A 302 -25.68 -16.78 -1.93
C PHE A 302 -25.32 -18.20 -2.38
N LEU A 303 -24.61 -18.33 -3.51
CA LEU A 303 -24.20 -19.64 -4.01
C LEU A 303 -23.22 -20.33 -3.05
N LEU A 304 -22.24 -19.59 -2.51
CA LEU A 304 -21.33 -20.12 -1.48
C LEU A 304 -22.09 -20.57 -0.23
N LEU A 305 -23.05 -19.79 0.26
CA LEU A 305 -23.87 -20.16 1.43
C LEU A 305 -24.66 -21.45 1.16
N PHE A 306 -25.30 -21.55 0.00
CA PHE A 306 -26.07 -22.73 -0.39
C PHE A 306 -25.19 -23.98 -0.46
N VAL A 307 -24.09 -23.94 -1.22
CA VAL A 307 -23.20 -25.10 -1.39
C VAL A 307 -22.51 -25.46 -0.07
N TYR A 308 -22.12 -24.47 0.75
CA TYR A 308 -21.53 -24.72 2.07
C TYR A 308 -22.54 -25.31 3.06
N ARG A 309 -23.82 -24.92 3.03
CA ARG A 309 -24.87 -25.55 3.86
C ARG A 309 -25.05 -27.02 3.50
N MET A 310 -24.99 -27.36 2.22
CA MET A 310 -25.14 -28.73 1.72
C MET A 310 -23.92 -29.60 1.99
N ASN A 311 -22.71 -29.09 1.75
CA ASN A 311 -21.48 -29.90 1.70
C ASN A 311 -20.44 -29.56 2.78
N LYS A 312 -20.58 -28.42 3.48
CA LYS A 312 -19.65 -27.94 4.52
C LYS A 312 -18.19 -27.92 4.00
N THR A 313 -17.25 -28.34 4.85
CA THR A 313 -15.82 -28.49 4.57
C THR A 313 -15.48 -29.42 3.40
N ARG A 314 -16.42 -30.25 2.94
CA ARG A 314 -16.17 -31.15 1.80
C ARG A 314 -16.06 -30.40 0.48
N PHE A 315 -16.72 -29.25 0.35
CA PHE A 315 -16.65 -28.42 -0.85
C PHE A 315 -15.59 -27.33 -0.73
N ILE A 316 -15.62 -26.57 0.37
CA ILE A 316 -14.75 -25.42 0.60
C ILE A 316 -14.26 -25.43 2.05
N PRO A 317 -12.97 -25.17 2.32
CA PRO A 317 -12.50 -25.07 3.70
C PRO A 317 -13.25 -23.97 4.47
N ASP A 318 -13.58 -24.23 5.74
CA ASP A 318 -14.31 -23.27 6.60
C ASP A 318 -13.67 -21.88 6.60
N GLN A 319 -12.34 -21.84 6.69
CA GLN A 319 -11.57 -20.60 6.68
C GLN A 319 -11.83 -19.80 5.39
N LEU A 320 -11.72 -20.45 4.22
CA LEU A 320 -11.91 -19.79 2.93
C LEU A 320 -13.36 -19.32 2.74
N TYR A 321 -14.34 -20.11 3.17
CA TYR A 321 -15.75 -19.70 3.16
C TYR A 321 -15.98 -18.44 4.00
N HIS A 322 -15.51 -18.43 5.24
CA HIS A 322 -15.67 -17.29 6.13
C HIS A 322 -14.93 -16.05 5.62
N ASP A 323 -13.74 -16.21 5.05
CA ASP A 323 -12.96 -15.11 4.49
C ASP A 323 -13.66 -14.48 3.27
N LEU A 324 -14.21 -15.30 2.37
CA LEU A 324 -14.98 -14.80 1.21
C LEU A 324 -16.25 -14.06 1.65
N GLN A 325 -17.03 -14.64 2.57
CA GLN A 325 -18.25 -13.99 3.09
C GLN A 325 -17.95 -12.68 3.82
N ALA A 326 -16.90 -12.67 4.65
CA ALA A 326 -16.45 -11.47 5.35
C ALA A 326 -16.01 -10.38 4.37
N THR A 327 -15.24 -10.75 3.34
CA THR A 327 -14.77 -9.84 2.29
C THR A 327 -15.95 -9.21 1.55
N ILE A 328 -16.92 -10.03 1.10
CA ILE A 328 -18.12 -9.53 0.43
C ILE A 328 -18.90 -8.57 1.34
N ARG A 329 -19.14 -8.94 2.60
CA ARG A 329 -19.85 -8.08 3.56
C ARG A 329 -19.15 -6.73 3.77
N VAL A 330 -17.83 -6.73 3.90
CA VAL A 330 -17.04 -5.50 4.05
C VAL A 330 -17.16 -4.61 2.82
N LEU A 331 -17.14 -5.17 1.61
CA LEU A 331 -17.32 -4.41 0.37
C LEU A 331 -18.68 -3.71 0.31
N PHE A 332 -19.77 -4.42 0.66
CA PHE A 332 -21.10 -3.81 0.76
C PHE A 332 -21.15 -2.67 1.78
N TYR A 333 -20.56 -2.88 2.97
CA TYR A 333 -20.51 -1.85 4.01
C TYR A 333 -19.72 -0.62 3.57
N VAL A 334 -18.58 -0.82 2.90
CA VAL A 334 -17.77 0.25 2.33
C VAL A 334 -18.58 1.06 1.34
N VAL A 335 -19.24 0.41 0.37
CA VAL A 335 -20.06 1.12 -0.61
C VAL A 335 -21.16 1.90 0.09
N LEU A 336 -21.90 1.29 1.03
CA LEU A 336 -22.95 1.95 1.81
C LEU A 336 -22.48 3.22 2.53
N LYS A 337 -21.32 3.15 3.19
CA LYS A 337 -20.74 4.31 3.90
C LYS A 337 -20.24 5.39 2.96
N SER A 338 -19.98 5.01 1.72
CA SER A 338 -19.39 5.88 0.72
C SER A 338 -20.46 6.63 -0.09
N VAL A 339 -21.67 6.07 -0.24
CA VAL A 339 -22.85 6.77 -0.78
C VAL A 339 -23.17 7.96 0.14
N GLY A 340 -23.00 9.18 -0.39
CA GLY A 340 -23.16 10.44 0.35
C GLY A 340 -21.86 11.17 0.70
N SER A 341 -20.69 10.53 0.51
CA SER A 341 -19.38 11.19 0.64
C SER A 341 -18.88 11.66 -0.74
N ALA A 342 -18.65 12.96 -0.90
CA ALA A 342 -18.35 13.60 -2.19
C ALA A 342 -17.05 13.13 -2.89
N THR A 343 -16.22 12.29 -2.27
CA THR A 343 -15.02 11.74 -2.92
C THR A 343 -14.51 10.49 -2.21
N ILE A 344 -14.40 9.39 -2.93
CA ILE A 344 -13.80 8.15 -2.42
C ILE A 344 -12.50 7.93 -3.15
N ARG A 345 -11.41 7.78 -2.40
CA ARG A 345 -10.14 7.29 -2.91
C ARG A 345 -9.78 6.11 -2.06
N VAL A 346 -9.73 4.94 -2.69
CA VAL A 346 -9.29 3.72 -2.02
C VAL A 346 -7.78 3.79 -1.93
N LEU A 347 -7.27 3.73 -0.70
CA LEU A 347 -5.85 3.66 -0.41
C LEU A 347 -5.58 2.28 0.14
N PHE A 348 -4.69 1.55 -0.54
CA PHE A 348 -4.20 0.26 -0.10
C PHE A 348 -3.04 0.50 0.86
N TYR A 349 -3.14 -0.09 2.05
CA TYR A 349 -2.02 -0.16 2.98
C TYR A 349 -1.47 -1.57 2.89
N VAL A 350 -0.16 -1.72 3.02
CA VAL A 350 0.41 -3.03 3.40
C VAL A 350 1.07 -2.78 4.73
N VAL A 351 0.39 -3.15 5.80
CA VAL A 351 1.00 -3.15 7.13
C VAL A 351 1.82 -4.43 7.24
N LEU A 352 3.14 -4.31 7.21
CA LEU A 352 4.06 -5.43 7.36
C LEU A 352 4.08 -5.88 8.81
N LYS A 353 3.58 -7.09 9.06
CA LYS A 353 3.70 -7.71 10.38
C LYS A 353 4.96 -8.60 10.45
N SER A 354 5.75 -8.44 11.51
CA SER A 354 6.74 -9.43 11.93
C SER A 354 6.09 -10.29 13.01
N VAL A 355 6.09 -11.61 12.81
CA VAL A 355 5.18 -12.56 13.47
C VAL A 355 5.38 -12.71 14.98
N GLY A 356 4.22 -12.90 15.64
CA GLY A 356 4.01 -13.50 16.95
C GLY A 356 2.51 -13.63 17.30
N SER A 357 1.82 -14.65 16.78
CA SER A 357 0.43 -15.10 17.07
C SER A 357 -0.76 -14.16 16.73
N ARG A 358 -1.97 -14.74 16.82
CA ARG A 358 -3.27 -14.42 16.18
C ARG A 358 -3.57 -12.92 16.05
N GLY A 359 -4.00 -12.53 14.84
CA GLY A 359 -4.37 -11.15 14.53
C GLY A 359 -5.48 -10.64 15.44
N ILE A 360 -5.25 -9.49 16.06
CA ILE A 360 -6.32 -8.65 16.59
C ILE A 360 -6.80 -7.82 15.43
N VAL A 361 -7.96 -8.18 14.88
CA VAL A 361 -8.76 -7.21 14.14
C VAL A 361 -9.29 -6.25 15.18
N LEU A 362 -8.85 -4.99 15.17
CA LEU A 362 -9.57 -3.93 15.87
C LEU A 362 -10.90 -3.72 15.13
N THR A 363 -11.85 -4.64 15.31
CA THR A 363 -13.26 -4.30 15.10
C THR A 363 -13.62 -3.40 16.26
N GLY A 364 -13.47 -2.09 16.08
CA GLY A 364 -14.31 -1.18 16.83
C GLY A 364 -15.74 -1.61 16.53
N LYS A 365 -16.43 -2.24 17.50
CA LYS A 365 -17.88 -2.39 17.48
C LYS A 365 -18.45 -0.97 17.47
N LEU A 366 -18.59 -0.39 16.29
CA LEU A 366 -19.63 0.59 16.05
C LEU A 366 -20.90 -0.24 15.88
N GLU A 367 -21.41 -0.78 16.98
CA GLU A 367 -22.84 -1.08 17.03
C GLU A 367 -23.51 0.29 17.01
N PRO A 368 -24.24 0.67 15.93
CA PRO A 368 -25.29 1.63 16.15
C PRO A 368 -26.23 0.95 17.13
N CYS A 369 -26.34 1.49 18.35
CA CYS A 369 -27.43 1.16 19.25
C CYS A 369 -28.73 1.32 18.45
N MET A 370 -29.32 0.21 18.00
CA MET A 370 -30.55 0.22 17.21
C MET A 370 -31.72 0.82 18.00
N ASP A 371 -31.62 0.84 19.33
CA ASP A 371 -32.57 1.53 20.21
C ASP A 371 -32.50 3.06 20.07
N CYS A 372 -31.35 3.63 19.69
CA CYS A 372 -31.22 5.07 19.46
C CYS A 372 -31.84 5.54 18.13
N MET A 373 -32.04 4.65 17.14
CA MET A 373 -32.76 5.02 15.90
C MET A 373 -34.28 4.86 15.99
N ARG A 374 -34.80 4.18 17.02
CA ARG A 374 -36.26 4.09 17.27
C ARG A 374 -36.79 5.07 18.33
N ALA A 375 -35.93 5.69 19.15
CA ALA A 375 -36.37 6.60 20.20
C ALA A 375 -36.28 8.09 19.83
N LYS A 376 -36.99 8.52 18.77
CA LYS A 376 -37.49 9.91 18.72
C LYS A 376 -38.75 9.98 19.60
N GLY A 377 -38.56 10.01 20.92
CA GLY A 377 -39.66 10.27 21.85
C GLY A 377 -39.64 9.42 23.12
N SER A 378 -38.63 9.56 23.97
CA SER A 378 -38.79 9.49 25.44
C SER A 378 -37.43 9.64 26.14
N ARG A 379 -37.40 10.44 27.20
CA ARG A 379 -36.23 10.66 28.05
C ARG A 379 -36.02 9.44 28.95
N GLY A 380 -35.17 8.50 28.54
CA GLY A 380 -34.74 7.36 29.36
C GLY A 380 -33.22 7.30 29.48
N ARG A 381 -32.69 7.34 30.72
CA ARG A 381 -31.25 7.35 31.04
C ARG A 381 -30.74 5.91 31.08
N CYS A 382 -29.89 5.48 30.14
CA CYS A 382 -29.24 4.16 30.17
C CYS A 382 -28.14 4.09 31.23
N ARG A 383 -28.19 3.08 32.12
CA ARG A 383 -27.15 2.74 33.09
C ARG A 383 -26.17 1.77 32.44
N GLY A 384 -24.90 2.18 32.29
CA GLY A 384 -23.83 1.32 31.76
C GLY A 384 -23.32 0.32 32.81
N GLY A 385 -23.42 -0.96 32.49
CA GLY A 385 -22.70 -2.04 33.18
C GLY A 385 -21.26 -2.13 32.67
N ARG A 386 -20.28 -2.16 33.59
CA ARG A 386 -18.88 -2.45 33.27
C ARG A 386 -18.67 -3.98 33.26
N GLU A 387 -18.52 -4.57 32.08
CA GLU A 387 -17.86 -5.87 31.95
C GLU A 387 -16.37 -5.67 31.67
N ARG A 388 -15.52 -6.25 32.53
CA ARG A 388 -14.07 -6.32 32.31
C ARG A 388 -13.76 -7.59 31.51
N GLY A 389 -13.75 -7.48 30.19
CA GLY A 389 -13.15 -8.51 29.33
C GLY A 389 -11.62 -8.39 29.36
N ARG A 390 -10.91 -9.44 29.78
CA ARG A 390 -9.45 -9.55 29.60
C ARG A 390 -9.18 -9.79 28.11
N LEU A 391 -8.54 -8.83 27.45
CA LEU A 391 -8.00 -8.96 26.09
C LEU A 391 -6.51 -9.26 26.17
N SER A 392 -6.06 -10.29 25.44
CA SER A 392 -4.64 -10.63 25.28
C SER A 392 -4.02 -9.86 24.11
N PRO A 393 -2.85 -9.22 24.23
CA PRO A 393 -2.26 -8.40 23.16
C PRO A 393 -1.21 -9.15 22.33
N SER A 394 -1.21 -9.00 20.99
CA SER A 394 -0.13 -9.51 20.11
C SER A 394 -0.06 -8.87 18.70
N GLY A 395 1.13 -8.37 18.30
CA GLY A 395 1.52 -7.98 16.93
C GLY A 395 2.55 -6.82 16.81
N VAL A 396 3.66 -7.01 16.08
CA VAL A 396 4.64 -5.95 15.72
C VAL A 396 4.36 -5.51 14.28
N PHE A 397 4.39 -4.20 14.00
CA PHE A 397 4.01 -3.65 12.70
C PHE A 397 5.05 -2.66 12.15
N THR A 398 5.28 -2.73 10.84
CA THR A 398 6.01 -1.72 10.04
C THR A 398 5.14 -1.33 8.85
N LEU A 399 4.91 -0.03 8.63
CA LEU A 399 3.95 0.47 7.64
C LEU A 399 4.65 0.89 6.34
N PHE A 400 4.21 0.34 5.20
CA PHE A 400 4.57 0.86 3.87
C PHE A 400 3.30 1.27 3.11
N VAL A 401 3.37 2.41 2.40
CA VAL A 401 2.21 3.08 1.79
C VAL A 401 2.35 3.12 0.27
N TYR A 402 1.34 2.61 -0.44
CA TYR A 402 1.20 2.71 -1.90
C TYR A 402 -0.15 3.36 -2.26
N VAL A 403 -0.21 4.14 -3.34
CA VAL A 403 -1.41 4.88 -3.76
C VAL A 403 -1.86 4.39 -5.14
N LEU A 404 -3.11 3.91 -5.25
CA LEU A 404 -3.69 3.47 -6.52
C LEU A 404 -5.11 4.05 -6.70
N GLY A 405 -5.27 4.97 -7.66
CA GLY A 405 -6.53 5.25 -8.34
C GLY A 405 -7.57 6.19 -7.70
N ARG A 406 -8.56 6.59 -8.51
CA ARG A 406 -9.79 7.32 -8.14
C ARG A 406 -11.00 6.53 -8.62
N ILE A 407 -12.08 6.48 -7.84
CA ILE A 407 -13.36 5.91 -8.24
C ILE A 407 -14.46 6.96 -8.02
N GLN A 408 -15.31 7.19 -9.03
CA GLN A 408 -16.51 8.02 -8.91
C GLN A 408 -17.73 7.11 -8.73
N ILE A 409 -18.61 7.46 -7.78
CA ILE A 409 -19.87 6.76 -7.53
C ILE A 409 -21.00 7.67 -7.98
N SER A 410 -21.67 7.31 -9.07
CA SER A 410 -22.93 7.91 -9.48
C SER A 410 -24.03 6.85 -9.36
N GLU A 411 -25.01 7.14 -8.49
CA GLU A 411 -26.30 6.46 -8.31
C GLU A 411 -26.28 4.94 -8.02
N ILE A 412 -26.63 4.58 -6.78
CA ILE A 412 -26.93 3.20 -6.36
C ILE A 412 -28.35 3.20 -5.79
N SER A 413 -29.22 2.30 -6.27
CA SER A 413 -30.58 2.18 -5.75
C SER A 413 -30.59 1.51 -4.37
N GLU A 414 -31.34 2.09 -3.42
CA GLU A 414 -31.41 1.62 -2.02
C GLU A 414 -31.91 0.17 -1.88
N GLY A 415 -32.73 -0.32 -2.83
CA GLY A 415 -33.33 -1.65 -2.78
C GLY A 415 -32.32 -2.81 -2.86
N VAL A 416 -31.24 -2.67 -3.64
CA VAL A 416 -30.20 -3.70 -3.78
C VAL A 416 -29.42 -3.88 -2.46
N LEU A 417 -29.24 -2.78 -1.73
CA LEU A 417 -28.45 -2.73 -0.52
C LEU A 417 -29.19 -3.36 0.68
N LEU A 418 -30.50 -3.13 0.79
CA LEU A 418 -31.33 -3.65 1.89
C LEU A 418 -31.53 -5.17 1.82
N ALA A 419 -31.71 -5.73 0.61
CA ALA A 419 -31.89 -7.17 0.42
C ALA A 419 -30.61 -7.97 0.80
N CYS A 420 -29.43 -7.44 0.46
CA CYS A 420 -28.16 -8.10 0.75
C CYS A 420 -27.80 -8.06 2.24
N CYS A 421 -28.01 -6.93 2.93
CA CYS A 421 -27.76 -6.81 4.37
C CYS A 421 -28.62 -7.76 5.22
N SER A 422 -29.87 -7.99 4.80
CA SER A 422 -30.80 -8.89 5.50
C SER A 422 -30.34 -10.35 5.39
N CYS A 423 -29.86 -10.76 4.22
CA CYS A 423 -29.38 -12.12 3.98
C CYS A 423 -28.02 -12.40 4.64
N LEU A 424 -27.11 -11.42 4.68
CA LEU A 424 -25.84 -11.55 5.40
C LEU A 424 -26.01 -11.60 6.92
N SER A 425 -27.09 -11.01 7.46
CA SER A 425 -27.40 -11.08 8.90
C SER A 425 -27.82 -12.49 9.34
N LEU A 426 -28.45 -13.26 8.46
CA LEU A 426 -28.84 -14.67 8.69
C LEU A 426 -27.65 -15.64 8.70
N VAL A 427 -26.45 -15.21 8.26
CA VAL A 427 -25.23 -16.05 8.27
C VAL A 427 -24.54 -16.05 9.64
N ASN A 428 -24.79 -15.04 10.48
CA ASN A 428 -24.22 -14.94 11.83
C ASN A 428 -25.07 -15.61 12.92
N SER A 429 -26.27 -16.09 12.58
CA SER A 429 -27.17 -16.90 13.40
C SER A 429 -27.11 -18.35 12.98
#